data_AF-A0A4V4N7A5-F1
#
_entry.id   AF-A0A4V4N7A5-F1
#
_cell.length_a   1.000
_cell.length_b   1.000
_cell.length_c   1.000
_cell.angle_alpha   90.00
_cell.angle_beta   90.00
_cell.angle_gamma   90.00
#
_symmetry.space_group_name_H-M   'P 1'
#
loop_
_entity.id
_entity.type
_entity.pdbx_description
1 polymer ?
#
loop_
_entity_poly.entity_id
_entity_poly.type
_entity_poly.pdbx_seq_one_letter_code
_entity_poly.pdbx_strand_id
1 'polypeptide(L)'
;MFSVLACLIAGVVVGHFARDYRAVRHTGRLISFTIMLLLFFLGVSVGQNETILANLSTIGAKGVLISLASTMGSVLASWWVYRRFFREHAA
;
A
#
# COMPACT_ATOMS: atom_id res chain seq x y z
N MET A 1 0.11 -17.08 3.88
CA MET A 1 1.32 -16.25 3.74
C MET A 1 2.18 -16.71 2.56
N PHE A 2 2.64 -17.97 2.54
CA PHE A 2 3.44 -18.50 1.41
C PHE A 2 2.73 -18.40 0.05
N SER A 3 1.42 -18.63 0.00
CA SER A 3 0.64 -18.51 -1.25
C SER A 3 0.62 -17.08 -1.80
N VAL A 4 0.61 -16.07 -0.92
CA VAL A 4 0.65 -14.66 -1.33
C VAL A 4 2.04 -14.34 -1.90
N LEU A 5 3.09 -14.82 -1.25
CA LEU A 5 4.47 -14.67 -1.74
C LEU A 5 4.65 -15.35 -3.10
N ALA A 6 4.15 -16.57 -3.27
CA ALA A 6 4.19 -17.30 -4.53
C ALA A 6 3.43 -16.57 -5.65
N CYS A 7 2.25 -16.01 -5.35
CA CYS A 7 1.47 -15.20 -6.28
C CYS A 7 2.25 -13.94 -6.71
N LEU A 8 2.94 -13.28 -5.78
CA LEU A 8 3.73 -12.08 -6.06
C LEU A 8 4.93 -12.40 -6.96
N ILE A 9 5.65 -13.50 -6.70
CA ILE A 9 6.75 -13.97 -7.55
C ILE A 9 6.23 -14.34 -8.94
N ALA A 10 5.12 -15.09 -9.02
CA ALA A 10 4.49 -15.42 -10.29
C ALA A 10 4.09 -14.17 -11.08
N GLY A 11 3.52 -13.16 -10.41
CA GLY A 11 3.17 -11.87 -11.01
C GLY A 11 4.38 -11.14 -11.60
N VAL A 12 5.53 -11.17 -10.93
CA VAL A 12 6.79 -10.60 -11.45
C VAL A 12 7.28 -11.37 -12.68
N VAL A 13 7.27 -12.70 -12.65
CA VAL A 13 7.70 -13.53 -13.79
C VAL A 13 6.80 -13.31 -15.01
N VAL A 14 5.49 -13.32 -14.81
CA VAL A 14 4.51 -13.06 -15.88
C VAL A 14 4.64 -11.63 -16.39
N GLY A 15 4.79 -10.65 -15.51
CA GLY A 15 5.00 -9.25 -15.88
C GLY A 15 6.29 -9.02 -16.66
N HIS A 16 7.35 -9.78 -16.36
CA HIS A 16 8.61 -9.73 -17.11
C HIS A 16 8.45 -10.28 -18.53
N PHE A 17 7.78 -11.42 -18.69
CA PHE A 17 7.56 -12.04 -20.01
C PHE A 17 6.57 -11.24 -20.88
N ALA A 18 5.59 -10.58 -20.26
CA ALA A 18 4.59 -9.76 -20.96
C ALA A 18 5.08 -8.32 -21.27
N ARG A 19 6.32 -7.96 -20.92
CA ARG A 19 6.84 -6.57 -21.00
C ARG A 19 6.78 -5.96 -22.40
N ASP A 20 6.87 -6.76 -23.46
CA ASP A 20 6.89 -6.29 -24.85
C ASP A 20 5.49 -5.93 -25.41
N TYR A 21 4.41 -6.28 -24.72
CA TYR A 21 3.06 -5.99 -25.19
C TYR A 21 2.67 -4.53 -24.89
N ARG A 22 2.26 -3.78 -25.93
CA ARG A 22 1.79 -2.38 -25.84
C ARG A 22 0.61 -2.19 -24.86
N ALA A 23 -0.12 -3.26 -24.55
CA ALA A 23 -1.17 -3.31 -23.54
C ALA A 23 -0.65 -3.04 -22.10
N VAL A 24 0.59 -3.44 -21.80
CA VAL A 24 1.24 -3.23 -20.48
C VAL A 24 1.55 -1.74 -20.23
N ARG A 25 1.52 -0.90 -21.26
CA ARG A 25 1.64 0.55 -21.11
C ARG A 25 0.45 1.17 -20.35
N HIS A 26 -0.71 0.51 -20.33
CA HIS A 26 -1.90 0.97 -19.60
C HIS A 26 -2.03 0.37 -18.19
N THR A 27 -1.03 -0.38 -17.72
CA THR A 27 -1.06 -1.01 -16.40
C THR A 27 -1.28 0.00 -15.27
N GLY A 28 -0.76 1.22 -15.38
CA GLY A 28 -1.05 2.28 -14.39
C GLY A 28 -2.54 2.61 -14.27
N ARG A 29 -3.28 2.68 -15.39
CA ARG A 29 -4.73 2.92 -15.37
C ARG A 29 -5.49 1.70 -14.83
N LEU A 30 -5.04 0.49 -15.18
CA LEU A 30 -5.63 -0.75 -14.69
C LEU A 30 -5.47 -0.87 -13.17
N ILE A 31 -4.27 -0.58 -12.63
CA ILE A 31 -3.99 -0.58 -11.19
C ILE A 31 -4.92 0.40 -10.48
N SER A 32 -5.04 1.63 -10.95
CA SER A 32 -5.94 2.63 -10.34
C SER A 32 -7.38 2.15 -10.33
N PHE A 33 -7.86 1.56 -11.43
CA PHE A 33 -9.21 0.99 -11.52
C PHE A 33 -9.40 -0.17 -10.53
N THR A 34 -8.42 -1.06 -10.43
CA THR A 34 -8.42 -2.17 -9.46
C THR A 34 -8.42 -1.65 -8.03
N ILE A 35 -7.58 -0.67 -7.67
CA ILE A 35 -7.58 -0.08 -6.32
C ILE A 35 -8.94 0.52 -5.99
N MET A 36 -9.54 1.26 -6.93
CA MET A 36 -10.89 1.81 -6.74
C MET A 36 -11.92 0.70 -6.48
N LEU A 37 -11.88 -0.38 -7.26
CA LEU A 37 -12.79 -1.52 -7.08
C LEU A 37 -12.56 -2.23 -5.74
N LEU A 38 -11.30 -2.43 -5.33
CA LEU A 38 -10.96 -2.99 -4.02
C LEU A 38 -11.46 -2.10 -2.88
N LEU A 39 -11.27 -0.80 -2.96
CA LEU A 39 -11.75 0.16 -1.96
C LEU A 39 -13.27 0.16 -1.88
N PHE A 40 -13.96 0.04 -3.02
CA PHE A 40 -15.41 -0.08 -3.06
C PHE A 40 -15.89 -1.36 -2.35
N PHE A 41 -15.30 -2.52 -2.67
CA PHE A 41 -15.63 -3.79 -2.00
C PHE A 41 -15.29 -3.79 -0.52
N LEU A 42 -14.17 -3.17 -0.14
CA LEU A 42 -13.81 -2.95 1.25
C LEU A 42 -14.89 -2.13 1.97
N GLY A 43 -15.35 -1.04 1.36
CA GLY A 43 -16.43 -0.21 1.90
C GLY A 43 -17.74 -0.99 2.10
N VAL A 44 -18.14 -1.78 1.11
CA VAL A 44 -19.33 -2.65 1.21
C VAL A 44 -19.18 -3.67 2.34
N SER A 45 -18.03 -4.37 2.38
CA SER A 45 -17.75 -5.39 3.40
C SER A 45 -17.73 -4.83 4.81
N VAL A 46 -17.19 -3.63 5.00
CA VAL A 46 -17.21 -2.91 6.28
C VAL A 46 -18.62 -2.43 6.63
N GLY A 47 -19.36 -1.90 5.66
CA GLY A 47 -20.71 -1.37 5.85
C GLY A 47 -21.74 -2.42 6.24
N GLN A 48 -21.61 -3.65 5.73
CA GLN A 48 -22.48 -4.77 6.08
C GLN A 48 -22.20 -5.39 7.45
N ASN A 49 -21.05 -5.07 8.07
CA ASN A 49 -20.66 -5.65 9.34
C ASN A 49 -21.01 -4.70 10.49
N GLU A 50 -22.18 -4.91 11.11
CA GLU A 50 -22.69 -4.06 12.21
C GLU A 50 -21.70 -3.93 13.38
N THR A 51 -20.90 -4.96 13.66
CA THR A 51 -19.89 -4.90 14.73
C THR A 51 -18.75 -3.94 14.40
N ILE A 52 -18.32 -3.90 13.13
CA ILE A 52 -17.33 -2.94 12.67
C ILE A 52 -17.96 -1.56 12.64
N LEU A 53 -19.19 -1.43 12.11
CA LEU A 53 -19.92 -0.18 12.01
C LEU A 53 -20.10 0.50 13.38
N ALA A 54 -20.53 -0.25 14.39
CA ALA A 54 -20.70 0.24 15.76
C ALA A 54 -19.37 0.65 16.42
N ASN A 55 -18.25 0.03 16.02
CA ASN A 55 -16.92 0.32 16.54
C ASN A 55 -16.09 1.23 15.60
N LEU A 56 -16.68 1.76 14.52
CA LEU A 56 -15.94 2.55 13.52
C LEU A 56 -15.28 3.78 14.13
N SER A 57 -15.91 4.42 15.11
CA SER A 57 -15.31 5.56 15.82
C SER A 57 -14.02 5.15 16.54
N THR A 58 -14.05 4.05 17.29
CA THR A 58 -12.90 3.50 18.02
C THR A 58 -11.81 2.99 17.08
N ILE A 59 -12.19 2.24 16.03
CA ILE A 59 -11.26 1.70 15.03
C ILE A 59 -10.65 2.85 14.23
N GLY A 60 -11.45 3.84 13.85
CA GLY A 60 -11.02 5.03 13.13
C GLY A 60 -10.04 5.88 13.95
N ALA A 61 -10.35 6.15 15.22
CA ALA A 61 -9.45 6.89 16.11
C ALA A 61 -8.10 6.17 16.29
N LYS A 62 -8.13 4.85 16.54
CA LYS A 62 -6.92 4.02 16.58
C LYS A 62 -6.17 4.06 15.25
N GLY A 63 -6.90 3.96 14.13
CA GLY A 63 -6.35 4.00 12.78
C GLY A 63 -5.64 5.30 12.47
N VAL A 64 -6.22 6.45 12.84
CA VAL A 64 -5.59 7.78 12.67
C VAL A 64 -4.32 7.87 13.51
N LEU A 65 -4.39 7.45 14.78
CA LEU A 65 -3.23 7.50 15.68
C LEU A 65 -2.07 6.61 15.16
N ILE A 66 -2.37 5.40 14.70
CA ILE A 66 -1.38 4.50 14.10
C ILE A 66 -0.85 5.05 12.79
N SER A 67 -1.70 5.60 11.92
CA SER A 67 -1.29 6.17 10.62
C SER A 67 -0.37 7.37 10.80
N LEU A 68 -0.67 8.26 11.76
CA LEU A 68 0.18 9.39 12.11
C LEU A 68 1.51 8.91 12.69
N ALA A 69 1.48 8.02 13.69
CA ALA A 69 2.68 7.49 14.30
C ALA A 69 3.59 6.78 13.28
N SER A 70 3.01 5.97 12.39
CA SER A 70 3.72 5.26 11.33
C SER A 70 4.33 6.22 10.29
N THR A 71 3.57 7.23 9.86
CA THR A 71 4.06 8.24 8.91
C THR A 71 5.19 9.06 9.53
N MET A 72 4.99 9.55 10.76
CA MET A 72 6.02 10.30 11.49
C MET A 72 7.28 9.45 11.72
N GLY A 73 7.12 8.19 12.14
CA GLY A 73 8.24 7.25 12.31
C GLY A 73 9.01 7.02 11.01
N SER A 74 8.29 6.82 9.88
CA SER A 74 8.90 6.63 8.56
C SER A 74 9.66 7.87 8.08
N VAL A 75 9.09 9.08 8.29
CA VAL A 75 9.74 10.35 7.94
C VAL A 75 10.98 10.58 8.81
N LEU A 76 10.90 10.35 10.13
CA LEU A 76 12.03 10.50 11.05
C LEU A 76 13.16 9.52 10.73
N ALA A 77 12.84 8.26 10.45
CA ALA A 77 13.82 7.26 10.04
C ALA A 77 14.49 7.65 8.70
N SER A 78 13.69 8.08 7.72
CA SER A 78 14.21 8.55 6.43
C SER A 78 15.12 9.78 6.60
N TRP A 79 14.75 10.71 7.47
CA TRP A 79 15.58 11.87 7.81
C TRP A 79 16.88 11.49 8.51
N TRP A 80 16.83 10.51 9.41
CA TRP A 80 18.00 9.99 10.11
C TRP A 80 18.99 9.33 9.13
N VAL A 81 18.48 8.50 8.21
CA VAL A 81 19.27 7.88 7.14
C VAL A 81 19.87 8.96 6.24
N TYR A 82 19.09 9.95 5.83
CA TYR A 82 19.57 11.08 5.02
C TYR A 82 20.70 11.84 5.72
N ARG A 83 20.56 12.12 7.02
CA ARG A 83 21.57 12.85 7.79
C ARG A 83 22.84 12.03 8.04
N ARG A 84 22.75 10.70 8.15
CA ARG A 84 23.92 9.83 8.35
C ARG A 84 24.68 9.52 7.06
N PHE A 85 23.98 9.20 5.98
CA PHE A 85 24.62 8.75 4.73
C PHE A 85 24.83 9.87 3.71
N PHE A 86 23.92 10.84 3.59
CA PHE A 86 23.98 11.83 2.51
C PHE A 86 24.60 13.16 2.92
N ARG A 87 24.62 13.52 4.21
CA ARG A 87 25.29 14.75 4.69
C ARG A 87 26.80 14.63 4.85
N GLU A 88 27.38 13.43 4.88
CA GLU A 88 28.84 13.23 4.96
C GLU A 88 29.56 13.36 3.60
N HIS A 89 28.84 13.47 2.48
CA HIS A 89 29.41 13.64 1.14
C HIS A 89 29.28 15.07 0.58
N ALA A 90 28.85 16.02 1.42
CA ALA A 90 28.65 17.43 1.04
C ALA A 90 29.58 18.41 1.79
N ALA A 91 30.66 17.91 2.42
CA ALA A 91 31.70 18.72 3.05
C ALA A 91 33.05 18.47 2.39
#